data_AF-A0A1J5NBA3-F1
#
_entry.id   AF-A0A1J5NBA3-F1
#
_cell.length_a   1.000
_cell.length_b   1.000
_cell.length_c   1.000
_cell.angle_alpha   90.00
_cell.angle_beta   90.00
_cell.angle_gamma   90.00
#
_symmetry.space_group_name_H-M   'P 1'
#
loop_
_entity.id
_entity.type
_entity.pdbx_description
1 polymer ?
#
loop_
_entity_poly.entity_id
_entity_poly.type
_entity_poly.pdbx_seq_one_letter_code
_entity_poly.pdbx_strand_id
1 'polypeptide(L)'
;MKTIAYYLLAAALLILAASSALAQGEDLTQDELVSLVGEAVVEEAAKSSEEVAKAKEILDAIRNRKNAPEKDVAGAQMEYEQAQDRYNRAQSNLDNAKVDRLALQCGKTSDQIRAMRDSGMGWGRIAKECGGHGVGKAKGKGKNKGMMSGEMNEEMSEEMNQEMGQSMDDMSKGKGKSKKPKKK
;
A
#
# COMPACT_ATOMS: atom_id res chain seq x y z
N MET A 1 -11.63 1.86 -52.19
CA MET A 1 -11.47 0.77 -51.20
C MET A 1 -10.62 1.21 -50.00
N LYS A 2 -10.90 2.37 -49.36
CA LYS A 2 -10.15 2.86 -48.17
C LYS A 2 -11.05 3.18 -46.97
N THR A 3 -12.37 3.05 -47.12
CA THR A 3 -13.36 3.44 -46.12
C THR A 3 -13.85 2.27 -45.26
N ILE A 4 -13.61 1.02 -45.67
CA ILE A 4 -14.08 -0.18 -44.96
C ILE A 4 -13.12 -0.56 -43.81
N ALA A 5 -11.84 -0.21 -43.90
CA ALA A 5 -10.85 -0.53 -42.86
C ALA A 5 -11.04 0.27 -41.55
N TYR A 6 -11.71 1.43 -41.60
CA TYR A 6 -11.93 2.27 -40.41
C TYR A 6 -13.05 1.75 -39.51
N TYR A 7 -14.04 1.03 -40.05
CA TYR A 7 -15.16 0.51 -39.25
C TYR A 7 -14.81 -0.74 -38.45
N LEU A 8 -13.81 -1.52 -38.87
CA LEU A 8 -13.33 -2.68 -38.11
C LEU A 8 -12.39 -2.29 -36.96
N LEU A 9 -11.70 -1.14 -37.06
CA LEU A 9 -10.84 -0.65 -35.97
C LEU A 9 -11.65 0.05 -34.85
N ALA A 10 -12.81 0.61 -35.16
CA ALA A 10 -13.68 1.25 -34.18
C ALA A 10 -14.51 0.26 -33.33
N ALA A 11 -14.82 -0.93 -33.87
CA ALA A 11 -15.59 -1.96 -33.15
C ALA A 11 -14.77 -2.69 -32.06
N ALA A 12 -13.44 -2.76 -32.20
CA ALA A 12 -12.56 -3.38 -31.20
C ALA A 12 -12.33 -2.49 -29.96
N LEU A 13 -12.50 -1.17 -30.08
CA LEU A 13 -12.35 -0.22 -28.97
C LEU A 13 -13.59 -0.13 -28.06
N LEU A 14 -14.74 -0.65 -28.49
CA LEU A 14 -15.98 -0.61 -27.70
C LEU A 14 -16.18 -1.82 -26.78
N ILE A 15 -15.40 -2.90 -26.94
CA ILE A 15 -15.50 -4.10 -26.09
C ILE A 15 -14.59 -4.00 -24.86
N LEU A 16 -13.53 -3.18 -24.89
CA LEU A 16 -12.61 -3.04 -23.74
C LEU A 16 -13.13 -2.12 -22.62
N ALA A 17 -14.17 -1.33 -22.87
CA ALA A 17 -14.73 -0.38 -21.90
C ALA A 17 -15.95 -0.93 -21.11
N ALA A 18 -16.50 -2.08 -21.51
CA ALA A 18 -17.72 -2.63 -20.89
C ALA A 18 -17.45 -3.50 -19.65
N SER A 19 -16.21 -3.89 -19.37
CA SER A 19 -15.91 -4.82 -18.28
C SER A 19 -15.62 -4.15 -16.92
N SER A 20 -15.42 -2.83 -16.87
CA SER A 20 -15.06 -2.14 -15.62
C SER A 20 -16.27 -1.64 -14.81
N ALA A 21 -17.49 -1.77 -15.34
CA ALA A 21 -18.69 -1.20 -14.70
C ALA A 21 -19.43 -2.16 -13.75
N LEU A 22 -19.14 -3.47 -13.78
CA LEU A 22 -19.87 -4.46 -12.97
C LEU A 22 -19.13 -4.93 -11.70
N ALA A 23 -17.92 -4.42 -11.44
CA ALA A 23 -17.17 -4.70 -10.23
C ALA A 23 -16.90 -3.44 -9.40
N GLN A 24 -17.87 -2.54 -9.29
CA GLN A 24 -17.88 -1.50 -8.25
C GLN A 24 -18.18 -2.11 -6.87
N GLY A 25 -17.47 -3.17 -6.51
CA GLY A 25 -17.31 -3.51 -5.10
C GLY A 25 -16.53 -2.36 -4.48
N GLU A 26 -17.06 -1.77 -3.41
CA GLU A 26 -16.29 -0.81 -2.62
C GLU A 26 -14.97 -1.48 -2.21
N ASP A 27 -13.87 -1.05 -2.83
CA ASP A 27 -12.54 -1.44 -2.38
C ASP A 27 -12.27 -0.78 -1.02
N LEU A 28 -11.48 -1.46 -0.20
CA LEU A 28 -11.05 -0.92 1.08
C LEU A 28 -10.28 0.38 0.84
N THR A 29 -10.54 1.40 1.65
CA THR A 29 -9.69 2.59 1.67
C THR A 29 -8.28 2.22 2.14
N GLN A 30 -7.29 3.06 1.84
CA GLN A 30 -5.91 2.80 2.24
C GLN A 30 -5.79 2.64 3.77
N ASP A 31 -6.49 3.48 4.54
CA ASP A 31 -6.49 3.41 6.01
C ASP A 31 -7.14 2.11 6.52
N GLU A 32 -8.26 1.68 5.91
CA GLU A 32 -8.90 0.41 6.26
C GLU A 32 -8.01 -0.79 5.91
N LEU A 33 -7.30 -0.70 4.78
CA LEU A 33 -6.38 -1.74 4.35
C LEU A 33 -5.17 -1.83 5.29
N VAL A 34 -4.57 -0.70 5.65
CA VAL A 34 -3.46 -0.63 6.63
C VAL A 34 -3.92 -1.16 7.99
N SER A 35 -5.12 -0.78 8.45
CA SER A 35 -5.69 -1.30 9.69
C SER A 35 -5.93 -2.82 9.65
N LEU A 36 -6.33 -3.35 8.50
CA LEU A 36 -6.63 -4.78 8.33
C LEU A 36 -5.37 -5.64 8.27
N VAL A 37 -4.43 -5.31 7.38
CA VAL A 37 -3.28 -6.18 7.06
C VAL A 37 -1.94 -5.68 7.62
N GLY A 38 -1.89 -4.44 8.11
CA GLY A 38 -0.68 -3.77 8.57
C GLY A 38 0.01 -2.93 7.48
N GLU A 39 0.63 -1.84 7.91
CA GLU A 39 1.28 -0.85 7.03
C GLU A 39 2.39 -1.46 6.16
N ALA A 40 3.25 -2.30 6.75
CA ALA A 40 4.40 -2.87 6.05
C ALA A 40 4.01 -3.67 4.79
N VAL A 41 2.91 -4.43 4.85
CA VAL A 41 2.44 -5.26 3.71
C VAL A 41 1.84 -4.37 2.61
N VAL A 42 1.13 -3.30 3.01
CA VAL A 42 0.56 -2.33 2.07
C VAL A 42 1.66 -1.51 1.39
N GLU A 43 2.64 -1.06 2.17
CA GLU A 43 3.78 -0.28 1.68
C GLU A 43 4.64 -1.11 0.72
N GLU A 44 4.88 -2.39 1.00
CA GLU A 44 5.64 -3.28 0.11
C GLU A 44 4.95 -3.44 -1.25
N ALA A 45 3.63 -3.65 -1.26
CA ALA A 45 2.85 -3.73 -2.50
C ALA A 45 2.84 -2.40 -3.28
N ALA A 46 2.72 -1.28 -2.58
CA ALA A 46 2.76 0.06 -3.20
C ALA A 46 4.15 0.34 -3.80
N LYS A 47 5.21 0.12 -3.03
CA LYS A 47 6.59 0.32 -3.46
C LYS A 47 6.97 -0.56 -4.65
N SER A 48 6.61 -1.84 -4.62
CA SER A 48 6.86 -2.74 -5.75
C SER A 48 6.09 -2.33 -7.01
N SER A 49 4.86 -1.79 -6.87
CA SER A 49 4.13 -1.20 -8.00
C SER A 49 4.87 0.01 -8.60
N GLU A 50 5.45 0.87 -7.77
CA GLU A 50 6.26 1.99 -8.24
C GLU A 50 7.54 1.52 -8.96
N GLU A 51 8.20 0.47 -8.44
CA GLU A 51 9.38 -0.12 -9.08
C GLU A 51 9.06 -0.65 -10.49
N VAL A 52 7.90 -1.31 -10.67
CA VAL A 52 7.43 -1.75 -11.99
C VAL A 52 7.19 -0.57 -12.92
N ALA A 53 6.56 0.49 -12.44
CA ALA A 53 6.31 1.70 -13.24
C ALA A 53 7.62 2.35 -13.71
N LYS A 54 8.60 2.48 -12.80
CA LYS A 54 9.93 3.03 -13.10
C LYS A 54 10.69 2.15 -14.09
N ALA A 55 10.72 0.83 -13.87
CA ALA A 55 11.41 -0.10 -14.76
C ALA A 55 10.80 -0.09 -16.18
N LYS A 56 9.47 0.02 -16.27
CA LYS A 56 8.76 0.16 -17.54
C LYS A 56 9.12 1.46 -18.26
N GLU A 57 9.14 2.57 -17.54
CA GLU A 57 9.54 3.87 -18.11
C GLU A 57 10.96 3.82 -18.67
N ILE A 58 11.90 3.19 -17.96
CA ILE A 58 13.29 3.00 -18.40
C ILE A 58 13.34 2.14 -19.67
N LEU A 59 12.64 1.00 -19.68
CA LEU A 59 12.56 0.11 -20.83
C LEU A 59 12.01 0.82 -22.06
N ASP A 60 10.90 1.56 -21.89
CA ASP A 60 10.29 2.34 -22.97
C ASP A 60 11.22 3.45 -23.45
N ALA A 61 11.90 4.15 -22.54
CA ALA A 61 12.89 5.17 -22.88
C ALA A 61 14.07 4.58 -23.69
N ILE A 62 14.56 3.38 -23.35
CA ILE A 62 15.63 2.71 -24.09
C ILE A 62 15.15 2.24 -25.46
N ARG A 63 13.97 1.61 -25.53
CA ARG A 63 13.36 1.15 -26.80
C ARG A 63 13.14 2.29 -27.79
N ASN A 64 12.79 3.48 -27.29
CA ASN A 64 12.51 4.64 -28.12
C ASN A 64 13.78 5.39 -28.59
N ARG A 65 14.98 5.02 -28.11
CA ARG A 65 16.23 5.62 -28.60
C ARG A 65 16.58 5.08 -30.00
N LYS A 66 16.89 5.99 -30.93
CA LYS A 66 17.45 5.60 -32.24
C LYS A 66 18.80 4.91 -32.01
N ASN A 67 18.92 3.67 -32.49
CA ASN A 67 20.12 2.82 -32.38
C ASN A 67 20.45 2.35 -30.95
N ALA A 68 19.44 2.09 -30.11
CA ALA A 68 19.67 1.44 -28.82
C ALA A 68 20.40 0.09 -29.00
N PRO A 69 21.51 -0.15 -28.29
CA PRO A 69 22.17 -1.45 -28.31
C PRO A 69 21.22 -2.55 -27.84
N GLU A 70 21.20 -3.69 -28.53
CA GLU A 70 20.34 -4.83 -28.18
C GLU A 70 20.55 -5.29 -26.72
N LYS A 71 21.81 -5.29 -26.27
CA LYS A 71 22.17 -5.59 -24.88
C LYS A 71 21.50 -4.66 -23.86
N ASP A 72 21.31 -3.39 -24.20
CA ASP A 72 20.73 -2.39 -23.28
C ASP A 72 19.21 -2.60 -23.20
N VAL A 73 18.58 -2.91 -24.33
CA VAL A 73 17.16 -3.29 -24.39
C VAL A 73 16.92 -4.59 -23.61
N ALA A 74 17.77 -5.60 -23.79
CA ALA A 74 17.68 -6.87 -23.10
C ALA A 74 17.88 -6.72 -21.58
N GLY A 75 18.84 -5.90 -21.14
CA GLY A 75 19.05 -5.58 -19.73
C GLY A 75 17.83 -4.91 -19.10
N ALA A 76 17.29 -3.87 -19.74
CA ALA A 76 16.10 -3.18 -19.23
C ALA A 76 14.84 -4.06 -19.23
N GLN A 77 14.72 -4.97 -20.21
CA GLN A 77 13.63 -5.94 -20.24
C GLN A 77 13.70 -6.89 -19.04
N MET A 78 14.90 -7.39 -18.72
CA MET A 78 15.11 -8.27 -17.56
C MET A 78 14.81 -7.53 -16.24
N GLU A 79 15.19 -6.27 -16.10
CA GLU A 79 14.87 -5.45 -14.93
C GLU A 79 13.36 -5.25 -14.76
N TYR A 80 12.65 -4.98 -15.86
CA TYR A 80 11.19 -4.86 -15.87
C TYR A 80 10.51 -6.17 -15.45
N GLU A 81 10.93 -7.31 -16.02
CA GLU A 81 10.40 -8.63 -15.67
C GLU A 81 10.64 -8.95 -14.19
N GLN A 82 11.84 -8.66 -13.68
CA GLN A 82 12.14 -8.87 -12.27
C GLN A 82 11.30 -7.98 -11.34
N ALA A 83 11.09 -6.71 -11.71
CA ALA A 83 10.21 -5.82 -10.94
C ALA A 83 8.77 -6.35 -10.95
N GLN A 84 8.29 -6.85 -12.09
CA GLN A 84 6.95 -7.42 -12.23
C GLN A 84 6.77 -8.66 -11.35
N ASP A 85 7.75 -9.56 -11.31
CA ASP A 85 7.73 -10.72 -10.43
C ASP A 85 7.67 -10.34 -8.94
N ARG A 86 8.43 -9.31 -8.53
CA ARG A 86 8.38 -8.79 -7.16
C ARG A 86 7.01 -8.22 -6.83
N TYR A 87 6.43 -7.43 -7.72
CA TYR A 87 5.09 -6.88 -7.56
C TYR A 87 4.03 -7.98 -7.45
N ASN A 88 4.07 -8.99 -8.32
CA ASN A 88 3.13 -10.12 -8.28
C ASN A 88 3.20 -10.86 -6.93
N ARG A 89 4.41 -11.05 -6.38
CA ARG A 89 4.59 -11.65 -5.05
C ARG A 89 4.05 -10.76 -3.94
N ALA A 90 4.36 -9.47 -3.96
CA ALA A 90 3.87 -8.53 -2.96
C ALA A 90 2.33 -8.43 -2.98
N GLN A 91 1.73 -8.42 -4.18
CA GLN A 91 0.28 -8.45 -4.36
C GLN A 91 -0.34 -9.74 -3.82
N SER A 92 0.25 -10.90 -4.12
CA SER A 92 -0.22 -12.18 -3.58
C SER A 92 -0.11 -12.22 -2.05
N ASN A 93 0.96 -11.67 -1.46
CA ASN A 93 1.13 -11.57 -0.01
C ASN A 93 0.05 -10.68 0.61
N LEU A 94 -0.20 -9.51 0.01
CA LEU A 94 -1.26 -8.60 0.44
C LEU A 94 -2.64 -9.26 0.39
N ASP A 95 -2.96 -9.97 -0.69
CA ASP A 95 -4.26 -10.64 -0.81
C ASP A 95 -4.40 -11.81 0.17
N ASN A 96 -3.35 -12.61 0.37
CA ASN A 96 -3.37 -13.66 1.41
C ASN A 96 -3.54 -13.07 2.81
N ALA A 97 -2.87 -11.95 3.11
CA ALA A 97 -3.02 -11.25 4.39
C ALA A 97 -4.46 -10.76 4.59
N LYS A 98 -5.13 -10.23 3.55
CA LYS A 98 -6.55 -9.85 3.62
C LYS A 98 -7.41 -11.06 3.93
N VAL A 99 -7.20 -12.17 3.21
CA VAL A 99 -7.95 -13.42 3.41
C VAL A 99 -7.83 -13.89 4.84
N ASP A 100 -6.61 -14.00 5.36
CA ASP A 100 -6.35 -14.54 6.69
C ASP A 100 -6.93 -13.63 7.79
N ARG A 101 -6.79 -12.31 7.63
CA ARG A 101 -7.34 -11.34 8.58
C ARG A 101 -8.87 -11.34 8.60
N LEU A 102 -9.49 -11.41 7.44
CA LEU A 102 -10.95 -11.50 7.33
C LEU A 102 -11.44 -12.83 7.89
N ALA A 103 -10.82 -13.96 7.53
CA ALA A 103 -11.15 -15.28 8.07
C ALA A 103 -11.18 -15.29 9.61
N LEU A 104 -10.15 -14.70 10.23
CA LEU A 104 -10.10 -14.53 11.69
C LEU A 104 -11.22 -13.63 12.23
N GLN A 105 -11.52 -12.51 11.57
CA GLN A 105 -12.56 -11.57 12.01
C GLN A 105 -13.98 -12.15 11.95
N CYS A 106 -14.35 -12.86 10.88
CA CYS A 106 -15.69 -13.44 10.74
C CYS A 106 -15.82 -14.88 11.26
N GLY A 107 -14.75 -15.49 11.76
CA GLY A 107 -14.75 -16.92 12.13
C GLY A 107 -15.03 -17.84 10.94
N LYS A 108 -14.68 -17.41 9.73
CA LYS A 108 -14.80 -18.17 8.48
C LYS A 108 -13.46 -18.81 8.14
N THR A 109 -13.45 -19.82 7.27
CA THR A 109 -12.20 -20.36 6.73
C THR A 109 -11.65 -19.45 5.62
N SER A 110 -10.33 -19.47 5.39
CA SER A 110 -9.70 -18.75 4.28
C SER A 110 -10.34 -19.11 2.92
N ASP A 111 -10.77 -20.36 2.74
CA ASP A 111 -11.42 -20.81 1.51
C ASP A 111 -12.81 -20.21 1.32
N GLN A 112 -13.56 -19.99 2.40
CA GLN A 112 -14.84 -19.28 2.33
C GLN A 112 -14.64 -17.81 1.92
N ILE A 113 -13.60 -17.16 2.45
CA ILE A 113 -13.27 -15.78 2.07
C ILE A 113 -12.83 -15.70 0.60
N ARG A 114 -12.02 -16.64 0.13
CA ARG A 114 -11.65 -16.74 -1.29
C ARG A 114 -12.87 -16.99 -2.17
N ALA A 115 -13.78 -17.89 -1.78
CA ALA A 115 -15.02 -18.11 -2.52
C ALA A 115 -15.90 -16.86 -2.62
N MET A 116 -15.95 -16.03 -1.56
CA MET A 116 -16.63 -14.72 -1.61
C MET A 116 -15.93 -13.77 -2.60
N ARG A 117 -14.59 -13.76 -2.63
CA ARG A 117 -13.84 -12.96 -3.60
C ARG A 117 -14.10 -13.42 -5.05
N ASP A 118 -14.07 -14.73 -5.26
CA ASP A 118 -14.28 -15.38 -6.56
C ASP A 118 -15.71 -15.21 -7.07
N SER A 119 -16.69 -15.04 -6.16
CA SER A 119 -18.06 -14.69 -6.52
C SER A 119 -18.21 -13.24 -7.02
N GLY A 120 -17.11 -12.50 -7.18
CA GLY A 120 -17.08 -11.10 -7.58
C GLY A 120 -17.32 -10.12 -6.43
N MET A 121 -17.33 -10.58 -5.17
CA MET A 121 -17.44 -9.68 -4.04
C MET A 121 -16.15 -8.87 -3.87
N GLY A 122 -16.27 -7.55 -3.73
CA GLY A 122 -15.14 -6.68 -3.42
C GLY A 122 -14.70 -6.81 -1.96
N TRP A 123 -13.42 -6.53 -1.67
CA TRP A 123 -12.85 -6.66 -0.33
C TRP A 123 -13.59 -5.85 0.74
N GLY A 124 -14.05 -4.64 0.41
CA GLY A 124 -14.80 -3.82 1.37
C GLY A 124 -16.18 -4.40 1.69
N ARG A 125 -16.85 -5.06 0.74
CA ARG A 125 -18.12 -5.76 1.02
C ARG A 125 -17.89 -7.01 1.88
N ILE A 126 -16.84 -7.78 1.60
CA ILE A 126 -16.46 -8.94 2.43
C ILE A 126 -16.17 -8.47 3.87
N ALA A 127 -15.39 -7.41 4.04
CA ALA A 127 -15.08 -6.84 5.35
C ALA A 127 -16.33 -6.37 6.12
N LYS A 128 -17.29 -5.74 5.44
CA LYS A 128 -18.57 -5.33 6.03
C LYS A 128 -19.41 -6.53 6.48
N GLU A 129 -19.46 -7.60 5.67
CA GLU A 129 -20.17 -8.83 6.01
C GLU A 129 -19.54 -9.53 7.23
N CYS A 130 -18.23 -9.39 7.38
CA CYS A 130 -17.48 -9.93 8.51
C CYS A 130 -17.62 -9.16 9.82
N GLY A 131 -18.58 -8.24 9.89
CA GLY A 131 -18.86 -7.51 11.12
C GLY A 131 -17.76 -6.51 11.47
N GLY A 132 -16.98 -6.04 10.48
CA GLY A 132 -16.17 -4.84 10.62
C GLY A 132 -17.07 -3.66 10.98
N HIS A 133 -17.35 -3.48 12.27
CA HIS A 133 -17.70 -2.19 12.83
C HIS A 133 -16.58 -1.27 12.42
N GLY A 134 -16.87 -0.44 11.42
CA GLY A 134 -15.84 0.09 10.56
C GLY A 134 -14.68 0.71 11.31
N VAL A 135 -13.53 0.65 10.68
CA VAL A 135 -12.55 1.72 10.81
C VAL A 135 -13.18 3.10 10.46
N GLY A 136 -14.39 3.11 9.84
CA GLY A 136 -15.20 4.29 9.53
C GLY A 136 -16.59 4.40 10.21
N LYS A 137 -16.80 3.98 11.48
CA LYS A 137 -17.97 4.44 12.27
C LYS A 137 -17.64 5.57 13.25
N ALA A 138 -17.00 6.63 12.75
CA ALA A 138 -17.11 7.97 13.36
C ALA A 138 -18.20 8.79 12.63
N LYS A 139 -19.46 8.41 12.83
CA LYS A 139 -20.61 9.24 12.40
C LYS A 139 -20.84 10.30 13.49
N GLY A 140 -20.27 11.50 13.32
CA GLY A 140 -20.35 12.56 14.33
C GLY A 140 -20.13 13.97 13.79
N LYS A 141 -21.15 14.52 13.14
CA LYS A 141 -21.30 15.90 12.67
C LYS A 141 -21.10 16.91 13.81
N GLY A 142 -20.01 17.68 13.80
CA GLY A 142 -19.71 18.73 14.77
C GLY A 142 -19.28 20.04 14.11
N LYS A 143 -20.12 20.60 13.22
CA LYS A 143 -20.07 22.04 12.94
C LYS A 143 -20.58 22.75 14.20
N ASN A 144 -19.71 23.35 14.99
CA ASN A 144 -20.08 24.57 15.72
C ASN A 144 -18.90 25.53 15.82
N LYS A 145 -19.13 26.69 15.19
CA LYS A 145 -18.44 27.96 15.39
C LYS A 145 -18.56 28.36 16.87
N GLY A 146 -17.51 28.97 17.39
CA GLY A 146 -17.64 30.16 18.24
C GLY A 146 -17.43 29.98 19.74
N MET A 147 -16.32 30.54 20.20
CA MET A 147 -16.16 31.48 21.34
C MET A 147 -16.51 31.06 22.78
N MET A 148 -15.60 31.53 23.66
CA MET A 148 -15.73 31.83 25.10
C MET A 148 -15.68 30.62 26.05
N SER A 149 -14.54 30.43 26.73
CA SER A 149 -14.14 31.08 28.01
C SER A 149 -14.91 30.52 29.20
N GLY A 150 -14.19 29.99 30.18
CA GLY A 150 -14.75 29.68 31.48
C GLY A 150 -13.95 28.59 32.17
N GLU A 151 -13.09 29.03 33.09
CA GLU A 151 -12.52 28.27 34.19
C GLU A 151 -13.38 27.08 34.64
N MET A 152 -12.73 25.93 34.82
CA MET A 152 -12.81 25.06 36.00
C MET A 152 -12.15 23.71 35.65
N ASN A 153 -10.92 23.49 36.11
CA ASN A 153 -10.66 22.62 37.26
C ASN A 153 -9.17 22.26 37.29
N GLU A 154 -8.47 23.03 38.10
CA GLU A 154 -7.05 23.01 38.44
C GLU A 154 -6.83 21.92 39.50
N GLU A 155 -6.86 20.63 39.12
CA GLU A 155 -6.56 19.54 40.07
C GLU A 155 -6.33 18.17 39.38
N MET A 156 -5.53 18.09 38.32
CA MET A 156 -5.06 16.77 37.81
C MET A 156 -3.78 16.84 36.96
N SER A 157 -2.87 17.78 37.25
CA SER A 157 -1.63 17.97 36.48
C SER A 157 -0.33 17.84 37.29
N GLU A 158 -0.39 17.41 38.56
CA GLU A 158 0.80 17.33 39.41
C GLU A 158 1.38 15.92 39.63
N GLU A 159 0.75 14.84 39.16
CA GLU A 159 1.18 13.47 39.52
C GLU A 159 1.72 12.59 38.38
N MET A 160 2.02 13.16 37.20
CA MET A 160 2.62 12.39 36.09
C MET A 160 3.91 13.00 35.52
N ASN A 161 4.61 13.81 36.33
CA ASN A 161 5.90 14.40 35.99
C ASN A 161 7.04 13.95 36.92
N GLN A 162 6.83 12.86 37.68
CA GLN A 162 7.79 12.36 38.68
C GLN A 162 8.34 10.94 38.40
N GLU A 163 8.15 10.40 37.19
CA GLU A 163 8.68 9.09 36.80
C GLU A 163 9.40 9.08 35.42
N MET A 164 9.88 10.24 34.95
CA MET A 164 10.77 10.35 33.77
C MET A 164 12.12 11.01 34.10
N GLY A 165 12.55 10.94 35.36
CA GLY A 165 13.75 11.63 35.87
C GLY A 165 14.97 10.76 36.21
N GLN A 166 14.95 9.44 35.95
CA GLN A 166 16.04 8.55 36.39
C GLN A 166 16.37 7.46 35.35
N SER A 167 17.12 7.78 34.29
CA SER A 167 17.94 6.75 33.61
C SER A 167 18.99 7.30 32.61
N MET A 168 19.46 8.55 32.75
CA MET A 168 20.33 9.17 31.74
C MET A 168 21.70 9.66 32.26
N ASP A 169 22.32 8.94 33.21
CA ASP A 169 23.61 9.37 33.81
C ASP A 169 24.79 8.38 33.76
N ASP A 170 24.72 7.24 33.04
CA ASP A 170 25.82 6.25 33.13
C ASP A 170 26.33 5.66 31.82
N MET A 171 26.63 6.51 30.82
CA MET A 171 27.49 6.10 29.70
C MET A 171 28.45 7.22 29.27
N SER A 172 29.43 7.52 30.12
CA SER A 172 30.57 8.35 29.74
C SER A 172 31.91 7.75 30.19
N LYS A 173 32.76 7.46 29.18
CA LYS A 173 34.24 7.29 29.20
C LYS A 173 34.78 5.87 28.93
N GLY A 174 34.75 5.47 27.66
CA GLY A 174 35.70 4.50 27.09
C GLY A 174 36.83 5.20 26.30
N LYS A 175 38.04 5.24 26.86
CA LYS A 175 39.28 5.74 26.23
C LYS A 175 39.78 4.75 25.17
N GLY A 176 39.87 5.16 23.90
CA GLY A 176 40.58 4.44 22.84
C GLY A 176 41.73 5.28 22.26
N LYS A 177 42.98 4.97 22.64
CA LYS A 177 44.20 5.57 22.10
C LYS A 177 44.56 4.95 20.75
N SER A 178 44.46 5.71 19.66
CA SER A 178 45.00 5.29 18.35
C SER A 178 46.47 5.72 18.21
N LYS A 179 47.37 4.73 18.08
CA LYS A 179 48.79 4.91 17.73
C LYS A 179 48.95 5.05 16.21
N LYS A 180 49.85 5.95 15.81
CA LYS A 180 50.29 6.33 14.45
C LYS A 180 50.75 5.16 13.56
N PRO A 181 50.75 5.36 12.23
CA PRO A 181 51.83 4.90 11.38
C PRO A 181 52.68 6.09 10.86
N LYS A 182 54.01 6.02 11.03
CA LYS A 182 54.96 6.82 10.24
C LYS A 182 55.45 5.95 9.08
N LYS A 183 55.22 6.42 7.85
CA LYS A 183 55.87 5.94 6.63
C LYS A 183 57.19 6.69 6.44
N LYS A 184 58.18 5.93 5.96
CA LYS A 184 59.43 6.27 5.22
C LYS A 184 60.26 7.44 5.72
#